data_AF-A0AAE1PF33-F1
#
_entry.id   AF-A0AAE1PF33-F1
#
_cell.length_a   1.000
_cell.length_b   1.000
_cell.length_c   1.000
_cell.angle_alpha   90.00
_cell.angle_beta   90.00
_cell.angle_gamma   90.00
#
_symmetry.space_group_name_H-M   'P 1'
#
loop_
_entity.id
_entity.type
_entity.pdbx_description
1 polymer ?
#
loop_
_entity_poly.entity_id
_entity_poly.type
_entity_poly.pdbx_seq_one_letter_code
_entity_poly.pdbx_strand_id
1 'polypeptide(L)'
;MVTGTDGTDFVHRETVAAHYQISALNKGRLRKCIFSHLLLALLMVVKMVPDLLDRLDIFILEIEELEVPQPLKWEYIWLGGSVASFLGLSAIRRNRTLLLQIYFGLINLLSTVPILLAAMIYFKEFVEYCTEEEPEGLQLWQGYPISVLWYSFILVAMQVHLFTLIFAWKLIIAWKNRGAIKKTH
;
A
#
# COMPACT_ATOMS: atom_id res chain seq x y z
N MET A 1 49.55 30.01 0.59
CA MET A 1 49.25 28.72 -0.07
C MET A 1 47.78 28.71 -0.39
N VAL A 2 47.42 28.76 -1.67
CA VAL A 2 46.02 28.56 -2.09
C VAL A 2 45.72 27.09 -1.87
N THR A 3 44.82 26.80 -0.94
CA THR A 3 44.25 25.47 -0.69
C THR A 3 43.56 25.00 -1.95
N GLY A 4 44.31 24.27 -2.77
CA GLY A 4 43.84 23.73 -4.04
C GLY A 4 42.74 22.70 -3.80
N THR A 5 41.60 22.91 -4.45
CA THR A 5 40.56 21.91 -4.68
C THR A 5 41.13 20.82 -5.58
N ASP A 6 41.57 19.71 -5.00
CA ASP A 6 42.19 18.54 -5.67
C ASP A 6 41.18 17.67 -6.46
N GLY A 7 40.05 18.23 -6.89
CA GLY A 7 39.00 17.50 -7.61
C GLY A 7 38.17 16.56 -6.75
N THR A 8 38.68 16.12 -5.59
CA THR A 8 37.97 15.21 -4.68
C THR A 8 36.74 15.88 -4.08
N ASP A 9 36.81 17.19 -3.85
CA ASP A 9 35.68 18.04 -3.42
C ASP A 9 34.52 18.06 -4.43
N PHE A 10 34.82 18.04 -5.73
CA PHE A 10 33.80 18.00 -6.78
C PHE A 10 33.11 16.64 -6.81
N VAL A 11 33.89 15.55 -6.76
CA VAL A 11 33.36 14.17 -6.71
C VAL A 11 32.50 13.95 -5.46
N HIS A 12 32.95 14.47 -4.31
CA HIS A 12 32.20 14.40 -3.06
C HIS A 12 30.88 15.17 -3.13
N ARG A 13 30.89 16.41 -3.63
CA ARG A 13 29.67 17.23 -3.80
C ARG A 13 28.68 16.61 -4.78
N GLU A 14 29.15 16.07 -5.90
CA GLU A 14 28.31 15.39 -6.89
C GLU A 14 27.65 14.13 -6.30
N THR A 15 28.42 13.30 -5.59
CA THR A 15 27.91 12.10 -4.92
C THR A 15 26.85 12.44 -3.86
N VAL A 16 27.11 13.46 -3.03
CA VAL A 16 26.16 13.92 -2.00
C VAL A 16 24.89 14.49 -2.64
N ALA A 17 25.01 15.29 -3.71
CA ALA A 17 23.87 15.84 -4.43
C ALA A 17 22.99 14.74 -5.05
N ALA A 18 23.61 13.72 -5.67
CA ALA A 18 22.90 12.57 -6.22
C ALA A 18 22.11 11.80 -5.14
N HIS A 19 22.69 11.61 -3.95
CA HIS A 19 22.00 10.98 -2.82
C HIS A 19 20.78 11.78 -2.34
N TYR A 20 20.87 13.11 -2.25
CA TYR A 20 19.73 13.95 -1.88
C TYR A 20 18.63 13.92 -2.94
N GLN A 21 18.98 13.95 -4.23
CA GLN A 21 18.04 13.83 -5.34
C GLN A 21 17.29 12.49 -5.29
N ILE A 22 18.00 11.37 -5.12
CA ILE A 22 17.41 10.03 -4.99
C ILE A 22 16.47 9.97 -3.78
N SER A 23 16.86 10.53 -2.64
CA SER A 23 16.00 10.53 -1.45
C SER A 23 14.76 11.40 -1.63
N ALA A 24 14.90 12.61 -2.19
CA ALA A 24 13.78 13.51 -2.44
C ALA A 24 12.76 12.89 -3.41
N LEU A 25 13.24 12.32 -4.52
CA LEU A 25 12.41 11.68 -5.53
C LEU A 25 11.63 10.49 -4.95
N ASN A 26 12.30 9.58 -4.24
CA ASN A 26 11.64 8.40 -3.70
C ASN A 26 10.69 8.73 -2.53
N LYS A 27 10.93 9.81 -1.76
CA LYS A 27 9.95 10.31 -0.78
C LYS A 27 8.67 10.80 -1.46
N GLY A 28 8.81 11.57 -2.54
CA GLY A 28 7.66 12.04 -3.30
C GLY A 28 6.84 10.89 -3.88
N ARG A 29 7.53 9.89 -4.45
CA ARG A 29 6.89 8.68 -4.98
C ARG A 29 6.22 7.84 -3.90
N LEU A 30 6.91 7.59 -2.77
CA LEU A 30 6.33 6.86 -1.64
C LEU A 30 5.12 7.59 -1.05
N ARG A 31 5.13 8.93 -0.97
CA ARG A 31 3.97 9.71 -0.54
C ARG A 31 2.77 9.51 -1.46
N LYS A 32 2.98 9.45 -2.78
CA LYS A 32 1.91 9.15 -3.75
C LYS A 32 1.36 7.74 -3.52
N CYS A 33 2.22 6.74 -3.33
CA CYS A 33 1.77 5.38 -3.02
C CYS A 33 0.96 5.31 -1.72
N ILE A 34 1.40 5.99 -0.65
CA ILE A 34 0.64 6.08 0.60
C ILE A 34 -0.73 6.71 0.37
N PHE A 35 -0.78 7.82 -0.37
CA PHE A 35 -2.03 8.49 -0.69
C PHE A 35 -2.98 7.58 -1.50
N SER A 36 -2.47 6.88 -2.51
CA SER A 36 -3.25 5.91 -3.28
C SER A 36 -3.76 4.76 -2.41
N HIS A 37 -2.95 4.24 -1.48
CA HIS A 37 -3.39 3.21 -0.55
C HIS A 37 -4.51 3.72 0.39
N LEU A 38 -4.42 4.96 0.87
CA LEU A 38 -5.47 5.57 1.68
C LEU A 38 -6.77 5.82 0.88
N LEU A 39 -6.67 6.10 -0.43
CA LEU A 39 -7.84 6.19 -1.30
C LEU A 39 -8.53 4.82 -1.45
N LEU A 40 -7.75 3.74 -1.63
CA LEU A 40 -8.27 2.37 -1.64
C LEU A 40 -8.88 2.00 -0.27
N ALA A 41 -8.29 2.48 0.83
CA ALA A 41 -8.84 2.33 2.17
C ALA A 41 -10.18 3.03 2.33
N LEU A 42 -10.33 4.24 1.77
CA LEU A 42 -11.62 4.92 1.75
C LEU A 42 -12.68 4.10 0.99
N LEU A 43 -12.33 3.52 -0.16
CA LEU A 43 -13.24 2.64 -0.89
C LEU A 43 -13.64 1.40 -0.07
N MET A 44 -12.69 0.78 0.63
CA MET A 44 -12.96 -0.35 1.52
C MET A 44 -13.87 0.07 2.68
N VAL A 45 -13.66 1.24 3.29
CA VAL A 45 -14.56 1.78 4.32
C VAL A 45 -15.97 1.94 3.79
N VAL A 46 -16.14 2.55 2.60
CA VAL A 46 -17.47 2.71 1.98
C VAL A 46 -18.15 1.35 1.79
N LYS A 47 -17.42 0.34 1.29
CA LYS A 47 -17.93 -1.03 1.14
C LYS A 47 -18.36 -1.65 2.48
N MET A 48 -17.68 -1.31 3.58
CA MET A 48 -17.94 -1.84 4.92
C MET A 48 -18.97 -1.03 5.72
N VAL A 49 -19.50 0.09 5.18
CA VAL A 49 -20.51 0.90 5.87
C VAL A 49 -21.75 0.07 6.27
N PRO A 50 -22.33 -0.78 5.41
CA PRO A 50 -23.52 -1.56 5.78
C PRO A 50 -23.28 -2.44 7.02
N ASP A 51 -22.21 -3.25 7.03
CA ASP A 51 -21.86 -4.08 8.21
C ASP A 51 -21.60 -3.23 9.47
N LEU A 52 -21.02 -2.03 9.33
CA LEU A 52 -20.82 -1.14 10.47
C LEU A 52 -22.15 -0.61 11.02
N LEU A 53 -23.10 -0.27 10.16
CA LEU A 53 -24.43 0.20 10.55
C LEU A 53 -25.21 -0.92 11.24
N ASP A 54 -25.15 -2.15 10.72
CA ASP A 54 -25.75 -3.34 11.33
C ASP A 54 -25.27 -3.55 12.77
N ARG A 55 -23.95 -3.42 13.00
CA ARG A 55 -23.36 -3.58 14.34
C ARG A 55 -23.75 -2.48 15.33
N LEU A 56 -24.16 -1.32 14.81
CA LEU A 56 -24.65 -0.19 15.61
C LEU A 56 -26.16 -0.22 15.79
N ASP A 57 -26.85 -1.24 15.27
CA ASP A 57 -28.31 -1.36 15.26
C ASP A 57 -28.99 -0.17 14.53
N ILE A 58 -28.35 0.31 13.45
CA ILE A 58 -28.85 1.40 12.62
C ILE A 58 -29.32 0.83 11.28
N PHE A 59 -30.63 0.93 11.01
CA PHE A 59 -31.22 0.46 9.76
C PHE A 59 -31.49 1.61 8.78
N ILE A 60 -30.94 1.51 7.56
CA ILE A 60 -31.19 2.44 6.46
C ILE A 60 -31.60 1.62 5.23
N LEU A 61 -32.86 1.70 4.83
CA LEU A 61 -33.45 0.85 3.79
C LEU A 61 -32.67 0.93 2.47
N GLU A 62 -32.30 2.13 2.04
CA GLU A 62 -31.59 2.36 0.79
C GLU A 62 -30.19 1.74 0.79
N ILE A 63 -29.58 1.54 1.97
CA ILE A 63 -28.28 0.90 2.10
C ILE A 63 -28.44 -0.62 2.10
N GLU A 64 -29.48 -1.14 2.75
CA GLU A 64 -29.78 -2.57 2.76
C GLU A 64 -30.17 -3.09 1.37
N GLU A 65 -30.93 -2.31 0.60
CA GLU A 65 -31.30 -2.63 -0.79
C GLU A 65 -30.09 -2.71 -1.74
N LEU A 66 -28.92 -2.17 -1.35
CA LEU A 66 -27.70 -2.37 -2.12
C LEU A 66 -27.19 -3.81 -2.04
N GLU A 67 -27.63 -4.58 -1.04
CA GLU A 67 -27.24 -5.98 -0.80
C GLU A 67 -25.72 -6.17 -0.85
N VAL A 68 -24.97 -5.23 -0.26
CA VAL A 68 -23.50 -5.25 -0.30
C VAL A 68 -23.00 -6.53 0.40
N PRO A 69 -22.11 -7.32 -0.23
CA PRO A 69 -21.63 -8.55 0.36
C PRO A 69 -20.96 -8.32 1.70
N GLN A 70 -21.31 -9.14 2.68
CA GLN A 70 -20.75 -9.08 4.03
C GLN A 70 -19.22 -9.22 3.99
N PRO A 71 -18.48 -8.36 4.70
CA PRO A 71 -17.02 -8.36 4.66
C PRO A 71 -16.40 -9.60 5.30
N LEU A 72 -15.40 -10.15 4.61
CA LEU A 72 -14.56 -11.22 5.12
C LEU A 72 -13.46 -10.68 6.04
N LYS A 73 -12.90 -11.56 6.88
CA LYS A 73 -11.83 -11.22 7.84
C LYS A 73 -10.63 -10.53 7.19
N TRP A 74 -10.28 -10.91 5.97
CA TRP A 74 -9.12 -10.32 5.28
C TRP A 74 -9.32 -8.83 4.99
N GLU A 75 -10.56 -8.38 4.75
CA GLU A 75 -10.89 -6.98 4.48
C GLU A 75 -10.64 -6.11 5.71
N TYR A 76 -11.05 -6.59 6.88
CA TYR A 76 -10.78 -5.95 8.17
C TYR A 76 -9.29 -5.83 8.46
N ILE A 77 -8.55 -6.93 8.25
CA ILE A 77 -7.10 -6.94 8.45
C ILE A 77 -6.44 -5.94 7.50
N TRP A 78 -6.86 -5.96 6.23
CA TRP A 78 -6.36 -5.05 5.21
C TRP A 78 -6.58 -3.58 5.56
N LEU A 79 -7.79 -3.24 5.98
CA LEU A 79 -8.17 -1.88 6.39
C LEU A 79 -7.41 -1.45 7.66
N GLY A 80 -7.24 -2.36 8.63
CA GLY A 80 -6.40 -2.12 9.80
C GLY A 80 -4.95 -1.81 9.43
N GLY A 81 -4.42 -2.47 8.40
CA GLY A 81 -3.09 -2.19 7.84
C GLY A 81 -2.93 -0.76 7.32
N SER A 82 -4.01 -0.11 6.88
CA SER A 82 -3.97 1.27 6.39
C SER A 82 -3.53 2.27 7.46
N VAL A 83 -3.72 1.97 8.75
CA VAL A 83 -3.21 2.79 9.87
C VAL A 83 -1.68 2.89 9.85
N ALA A 84 -0.98 1.89 9.33
CA ALA A 84 0.48 1.94 9.19
C ALA A 84 0.95 3.09 8.28
N SER A 85 0.09 3.57 7.36
CA SER A 85 0.39 4.71 6.48
C SER A 85 0.83 5.97 7.24
N PHE A 86 0.29 6.21 8.43
CA PHE A 86 0.68 7.35 9.27
C PHE A 86 2.14 7.23 9.76
N LEU A 87 2.61 6.01 10.02
CA LEU A 87 4.02 5.74 10.33
C LEU A 87 4.90 6.03 9.11
N GLY A 88 4.47 5.61 7.91
CA GLY A 88 5.16 5.91 6.65
C GLY A 88 5.31 7.42 6.41
N LEU A 89 4.21 8.18 6.56
CA LEU A 89 4.21 9.65 6.43
C LEU A 89 5.13 10.32 7.46
N SER A 90 5.08 9.86 8.72
CA SER A 90 5.95 10.36 9.78
C SER A 90 7.43 10.06 9.49
N ALA A 91 7.72 8.86 8.98
CA ALA A 91 9.06 8.43 8.62
C ALA A 91 9.67 9.28 7.51
N ILE A 92 8.95 9.54 6.41
CA ILE A 92 9.44 10.36 5.29
C ILE A 92 9.62 11.82 5.67
N ARG A 93 8.81 12.35 6.61
CA ARG A 93 8.90 13.75 7.06
C ARG A 93 10.18 13.98 7.87
N ARG A 94 10.56 13.02 8.71
CA ARG A 94 11.69 13.15 9.65
C ARG A 94 12.92 12.29 9.28
N ASN A 95 12.92 11.64 8.12
CA ASN A 95 13.95 10.67 7.69
C ASN A 95 14.23 9.58 8.75
N ARG A 96 13.18 9.09 9.41
CA ARG A 96 13.31 8.10 10.49
C ARG A 96 13.36 6.70 9.91
N THR A 97 14.56 6.16 9.72
CA THR A 97 14.80 4.82 9.15
C THR A 97 14.03 3.72 9.89
N LEU A 98 14.06 3.72 11.23
CA LEU A 98 13.35 2.70 12.03
C LEU A 98 11.83 2.74 11.78
N LEU A 99 11.21 3.93 11.79
CA LEU A 99 9.78 4.05 11.49
C LEU A 99 9.46 3.59 10.07
N LEU A 100 10.35 3.86 9.10
CA LEU A 100 10.15 3.39 7.72
C LEU A 100 10.25 1.87 7.62
N GLN A 101 11.15 1.23 8.38
CA GLN A 101 11.25 -0.23 8.46
C GLN A 101 10.03 -0.86 9.13
N ILE A 102 9.52 -0.25 10.20
CA ILE A 102 8.28 -0.69 10.85
C ILE A 102 7.10 -0.56 9.89
N TYR A 103 6.95 0.59 9.23
CA TYR A 103 5.95 0.79 8.18
C TYR A 103 6.06 -0.26 7.06
N PHE A 104 7.28 -0.51 6.58
CA PHE A 104 7.54 -1.53 5.56
C PHE A 104 7.09 -2.91 6.02
N GLY A 105 7.38 -3.32 7.26
CA GLY A 105 6.91 -4.60 7.79
C GLY A 105 5.38 -4.66 7.91
N LEU A 106 4.78 -3.64 8.51
CA LEU A 106 3.33 -3.59 8.74
C LEU A 106 2.52 -3.57 7.45
N ILE A 107 2.91 -2.77 6.44
CA ILE A 107 2.17 -2.72 5.18
C ILE A 107 2.22 -4.05 4.43
N ASN A 108 3.34 -4.79 4.51
CA ASN A 108 3.40 -6.14 3.95
C ASN A 108 2.47 -7.11 4.69
N LEU A 109 2.61 -7.17 6.01
CA LEU A 109 1.90 -8.14 6.83
C LEU A 109 0.39 -7.89 6.85
N LEU A 110 -0.02 -6.62 6.97
CA LEU A 110 -1.40 -6.23 7.20
C LEU A 110 -2.09 -5.72 5.95
N SER A 111 -1.40 -5.54 4.81
CA SER A 111 -2.07 -5.10 3.58
C SER A 111 -1.68 -5.96 2.37
N THR A 112 -0.40 -6.22 2.10
CA THR A 112 -0.01 -7.07 0.95
C THR A 112 -0.46 -8.52 1.14
N VAL A 113 -0.22 -9.11 2.32
CA VAL A 113 -0.59 -10.51 2.58
C VAL A 113 -2.11 -10.73 2.51
N PRO A 114 -2.97 -9.88 3.11
CA PRO A 114 -4.42 -10.05 2.99
C PRO A 114 -4.97 -10.00 1.55
N ILE A 115 -4.43 -9.16 0.65
CA ILE A 115 -4.90 -9.16 -0.75
C ILE A 115 -4.41 -10.38 -1.53
N LEU A 116 -3.24 -10.93 -1.20
CA LEU A 116 -2.80 -12.22 -1.75
C LEU A 116 -3.69 -13.37 -1.26
N LEU A 117 -4.09 -13.33 0.02
CA LEU A 117 -5.08 -14.27 0.56
C LEU A 117 -6.43 -14.13 -0.14
N ALA A 118 -6.91 -12.90 -0.37
CA ALA A 118 -8.12 -12.62 -1.12
C ALA A 118 -8.05 -13.20 -2.54
N ALA A 119 -6.93 -13.01 -3.24
CA ALA A 119 -6.72 -13.59 -4.56
C ALA A 119 -6.86 -15.12 -4.53
N MET A 120 -6.32 -15.80 -3.51
CA MET A 120 -6.47 -17.25 -3.36
C MET A 120 -7.92 -17.66 -3.06
N ILE A 121 -8.65 -16.91 -2.23
CA ILE A 121 -10.06 -17.17 -1.90
C ILE A 121 -10.93 -17.12 -3.16
N TYR A 122 -10.75 -16.08 -3.99
CA TYR A 122 -11.58 -15.85 -5.17
C TYR A 122 -11.02 -16.50 -6.46
N PHE A 123 -9.90 -17.22 -6.38
CA PHE A 123 -9.20 -17.75 -7.55
C PHE A 123 -10.09 -18.65 -8.40
N LYS A 124 -10.77 -19.62 -7.77
CA LYS A 124 -11.61 -20.60 -8.46
C LYS A 124 -12.73 -19.89 -9.25
N GLU A 125 -13.57 -19.12 -8.56
CA GLU A 125 -14.69 -18.40 -9.20
C GLU A 125 -14.22 -17.41 -10.28
N PHE A 126 -13.07 -16.75 -10.08
CA PHE A 126 -12.52 -15.86 -11.08
C PHE A 126 -12.10 -16.61 -12.34
N VAL A 127 -11.47 -17.78 -12.20
CA VAL A 127 -11.06 -18.61 -13.33
C VAL A 127 -12.29 -19.17 -14.04
N GLU A 128 -13.25 -19.73 -13.32
CA GLU A 128 -14.51 -20.25 -13.88
C GLU A 128 -15.21 -19.17 -14.72
N TYR A 129 -15.36 -17.97 -14.18
CA TYR A 129 -15.92 -16.84 -14.93
C TYR A 129 -15.14 -16.48 -16.20
N CYS A 130 -13.81 -16.63 -16.19
CA CYS A 130 -12.97 -16.28 -17.34
C CYS A 130 -12.92 -17.37 -18.42
N THR A 131 -13.13 -18.64 -18.06
CA THR A 131 -12.85 -19.77 -18.95
C THR A 131 -14.08 -20.55 -19.37
N GLU A 132 -15.15 -20.52 -18.60
CA GLU A 132 -16.38 -21.27 -18.90
C GLU A 132 -17.34 -20.40 -19.71
N GLU A 133 -18.04 -21.02 -20.67
CA GLU A 133 -19.04 -20.32 -21.50
C GLU A 133 -20.30 -19.98 -20.68
N GLU A 134 -20.68 -20.87 -19.76
CA GLU A 134 -21.84 -20.73 -18.88
C GLU A 134 -21.43 -21.05 -17.43
N PRO A 135 -20.74 -20.13 -16.73
CA PRO A 135 -20.28 -20.38 -15.37
C PRO A 135 -21.48 -20.46 -14.39
N GLU A 136 -21.59 -21.57 -13.67
CA GLU A 136 -22.66 -21.82 -12.71
C GLU A 136 -22.23 -21.48 -11.26
N GLY A 137 -23.18 -21.02 -10.44
CA GLY A 137 -22.95 -20.87 -8.99
C GLY A 137 -22.05 -19.70 -8.58
N LEU A 138 -21.78 -18.75 -9.48
CA LEU A 138 -21.00 -17.55 -9.15
C LEU A 138 -21.73 -16.67 -8.14
N GLN A 139 -20.98 -16.15 -7.16
CA GLN A 139 -21.51 -15.15 -6.25
C GLN A 139 -21.58 -13.79 -6.97
N LEU A 140 -22.79 -13.22 -7.05
CA LEU A 140 -23.05 -11.94 -7.73
C LEU A 140 -23.36 -10.84 -6.74
N TRP A 141 -22.97 -9.61 -7.07
CA TRP A 141 -23.45 -8.38 -6.45
C TRP A 141 -23.92 -7.43 -7.54
N GLN A 142 -25.21 -7.06 -7.51
CA GLN A 142 -25.83 -6.18 -8.52
C GLN A 142 -25.60 -6.68 -9.97
N GLY A 143 -25.63 -8.01 -10.17
CA GLY A 143 -25.40 -8.65 -11.48
C GLY A 143 -23.93 -8.82 -11.88
N TYR A 144 -22.98 -8.38 -11.06
CA TYR A 144 -21.54 -8.54 -11.33
C TYR A 144 -20.92 -9.63 -10.45
N PRO A 145 -20.07 -10.52 -11.00
CA PRO A 145 -19.34 -11.50 -10.20
C PRO A 145 -18.43 -10.81 -9.18
N ILE A 146 -18.59 -11.18 -7.91
CA ILE A 146 -17.82 -10.61 -6.81
C ILE A 146 -16.34 -10.92 -6.96
N SER A 147 -15.98 -12.10 -7.47
CA SER A 147 -14.61 -12.49 -7.78
C SER A 147 -13.93 -11.50 -8.73
N VAL A 148 -14.62 -11.04 -9.78
CA VAL A 148 -14.10 -10.08 -10.76
C VAL A 148 -13.90 -8.69 -10.14
N LEU A 149 -14.85 -8.24 -9.33
CA LEU A 149 -14.74 -6.98 -8.61
C LEU A 149 -13.54 -6.99 -7.65
N TRP A 150 -13.35 -8.10 -6.92
CA TRP A 150 -12.19 -8.26 -6.05
C TRP A 150 -10.87 -8.33 -6.81
N TYR A 151 -10.81 -9.07 -7.91
CA TYR A 151 -9.60 -9.10 -8.74
C TYR A 151 -9.26 -7.71 -9.29
N SER A 152 -10.26 -6.89 -9.65
CA SER A 152 -10.06 -5.50 -10.07
C SER A 152 -9.42 -4.67 -8.95
N PHE A 153 -9.94 -4.78 -7.74
CA PHE A 153 -9.37 -4.12 -6.56
C PHE A 153 -7.95 -4.62 -6.25
N ILE A 154 -7.74 -5.95 -6.25
CA ILE A 154 -6.47 -6.61 -5.95
C ILE A 154 -5.38 -6.16 -6.93
N LEU A 155 -5.68 -6.08 -8.23
CA LEU A 155 -4.72 -5.64 -9.25
C LEU A 155 -4.20 -4.22 -8.96
N VAL A 156 -5.10 -3.29 -8.64
CA VAL A 156 -4.73 -1.91 -8.31
C VAL A 156 -3.97 -1.86 -6.97
N ALA A 157 -4.48 -2.56 -5.94
CA ALA A 157 -3.85 -2.61 -4.63
C ALA A 157 -2.43 -3.20 -4.69
N MET A 158 -2.23 -4.28 -5.45
CA MET A 158 -0.92 -4.90 -5.64
C MET A 158 0.06 -3.95 -6.33
N GLN A 159 -0.36 -3.19 -7.35
CA GLN A 159 0.52 -2.19 -7.96
C GLN A 159 0.97 -1.14 -6.95
N VAL A 160 0.03 -0.61 -6.15
CA VAL A 160 0.33 0.36 -5.09
C VAL A 160 1.30 -0.24 -4.07
N HIS A 161 1.11 -1.49 -3.66
CA HIS A 161 1.98 -2.17 -2.70
C HIS A 161 3.37 -2.46 -3.28
N LEU A 162 3.48 -2.97 -4.50
CA LEU A 162 4.77 -3.19 -5.16
C LEU A 162 5.60 -1.91 -5.25
N PHE A 163 4.99 -0.80 -5.67
CA PHE A 163 5.67 0.49 -5.71
C PHE A 163 6.03 1.01 -4.31
N THR A 164 5.15 0.81 -3.32
CA THR A 164 5.44 1.13 -1.92
C THR A 164 6.71 0.41 -1.45
N LEU A 165 6.82 -0.89 -1.72
CA LEU A 165 7.98 -1.71 -1.34
C LEU A 165 9.25 -1.21 -2.01
N ILE A 166 9.20 -0.99 -3.33
CA ILE A 166 10.36 -0.51 -4.10
C ILE A 166 10.87 0.83 -3.55
N PHE A 167 9.97 1.80 -3.35
CA PHE A 167 10.38 3.14 -2.91
C PHE A 167 10.79 3.20 -1.44
N ALA A 168 10.09 2.47 -0.56
CA ALA A 168 10.46 2.36 0.84
C ALA A 168 11.83 1.67 1.00
N TRP A 169 12.08 0.58 0.27
CA TRP A 169 13.36 -0.12 0.29
C TRP A 169 14.51 0.78 -0.17
N LYS A 170 14.34 1.50 -1.29
CA LYS A 170 15.32 2.48 -1.78
C LYS A 170 15.64 3.56 -0.74
N LEU A 171 14.63 4.06 -0.03
CA LEU A 171 14.83 5.05 1.04
C LEU A 171 15.54 4.47 2.28
N ILE A 172 15.20 3.23 2.69
CA ILE A 172 15.86 2.56 3.81
C ILE A 172 17.36 2.41 3.53
N ILE A 173 17.73 1.95 2.33
CA ILE A 173 19.15 1.84 1.93
C ILE A 173 19.82 3.21 1.94
N ALA A 174 19.21 4.20 1.28
CA ALA A 174 19.79 5.54 1.18
C ALA A 174 20.04 6.19 2.55
N TRP A 175 19.11 6.04 3.50
CA TRP A 175 19.26 6.62 4.84
C TRP A 175 20.22 5.84 5.74
N LYS A 176 20.32 4.51 5.59
CA LYS A 176 21.33 3.70 6.30
C LYS A 176 22.74 4.06 5.87
N ASN A 177 22.97 4.18 4.56
CA ASN A 177 24.30 4.53 4.02
C ASN A 177 24.75 5.92 4.50
N ARG A 178 23.83 6.91 4.57
CA ARG A 178 24.12 8.22 5.17
C ARG A 178 24.49 8.13 6.65
N GLY A 179 23.79 7.30 7.42
CA GLY A 179 24.06 7.08 8.83
C GLY A 179 25.43 6.44 9.08
N ALA A 180 25.88 5.56 8.19
CA ALA A 180 27.21 4.96 8.24
C ALA A 180 28.32 5.98 7.94
N ILE A 181 28.16 6.77 6.86
CA ILE A 181 29.14 7.82 6.48
C ILE A 181 29.32 8.87 7.58
N LYS A 182 28.25 9.23 8.30
CA LYS A 182 28.32 10.19 9.41
C LYS A 182 29.01 9.63 10.67
N LYS A 183 29.18 8.31 10.79
CA LYS A 183 29.87 7.68 11.94
C LYS A 183 31.36 7.46 11.70
N THR A 184 31.80 7.52 10.44
CA THR A 184 33.20 7.33 10.04
C THR A 184 33.98 8.64 9.89
N HIS A 185 33.30 9.79 10.01
CA HIS A 185 33.89 11.13 10.15
C HIS A 185 33.57 11.67 11.54
#